data_AF-A0A527HGH6-F1
#
_entry.id   AF-A0A527HGH6-F1
#
_cell.length_a   1.000
_cell.length_b   1.000
_cell.length_c   1.000
_cell.angle_alpha   90.00
_cell.angle_beta   90.00
_cell.angle_gamma   90.00
#
_symmetry.space_group_name_H-M   'P 1'
#
loop_
_entity.id
_entity.type
_entity.pdbx_description
1 polymer ?
#
loop_
_entity_poly.entity_id
_entity_poly.type
_entity_poly.pdbx_seq_one_letter_code
_entity_poly.pdbx_strand_id
1 'polypeptide(L)' 'MENAEIGLIGLGTMGSNLALNIAEHGHRIAVFNRTRARTDAFIE' A
#
# COMPACT_ATOMS: atom_id res chain seq x y z
N MET A 1 -14.27 -3.78 -10.30
CA MET A 1 -13.09 -3.33 -9.52
C MET A 1 -13.27 -1.85 -9.29
N GLU A 2 -13.18 -1.38 -8.05
CA GLU A 2 -13.12 0.06 -7.80
C GLU A 2 -11.71 0.58 -8.06
N ASN A 3 -11.61 1.81 -8.58
CA ASN A 3 -10.32 2.43 -8.84
C ASN A 3 -9.75 3.01 -7.55
N ALA A 4 -8.48 2.74 -7.28
CA ALA A 4 -7.71 3.48 -6.28
C ALA A 4 -7.39 4.88 -6.80
N GLU A 5 -7.33 5.85 -5.89
CA GLU A 5 -6.93 7.22 -6.18
C GLU A 5 -5.42 7.36 -6.26
N ILE A 6 -4.69 6.52 -5.52
CA ILE A 6 -3.24 6.56 -5.37
C ILE A 6 -2.66 5.15 -5.55
N GLY A 7 -1.53 5.05 -6.24
CA GLY A 7 -0.75 3.82 -6.36
C GLY A 7 0.61 3.96 -5.68
N LEU A 8 1.02 2.96 -4.91
CA LEU A 8 2.32 2.91 -4.25
C LEU A 8 3.05 1.61 -4.58
N ILE A 9 4.27 1.74 -5.12
CA ILE A 9 5.15 0.63 -5.46
C ILE A 9 6.31 0.58 -4.48
N GLY A 10 6.40 -0.49 -3.70
CA GLY A 10 7.46 -0.76 -2.73
C GLY A 10 6.97 -0.70 -1.29
N LEU A 11 7.00 -1.85 -0.62
CA LEU A 11 6.58 -2.01 0.79
C LEU A 11 7.79 -2.29 1.68
N GLY A 12 8.77 -1.38 1.64
CA GLY A 12 9.78 -1.25 2.69
C GLY A 12 9.23 -0.42 3.86
N THR A 13 10.00 -0.21 4.94
CA THR A 13 9.53 0.49 6.14
C THR A 13 8.90 1.85 5.85
N MET A 14 9.51 2.67 4.98
CA MET A 14 8.96 3.96 4.59
C MET A 14 7.66 3.81 3.78
N GLY A 15 7.65 2.93 2.78
CA GLY A 15 6.52 2.75 1.87
C GLY A 15 5.28 2.22 2.57
N SER A 16 5.45 1.28 3.50
CA SER A 16 4.36 0.77 4.34
C SER A 16 3.76 1.87 5.23
N ASN A 17 4.59 2.67 5.91
CA ASN A 17 4.12 3.77 6.75
C ASN A 17 3.41 4.85 5.94
N LEU A 18 3.90 5.16 4.74
CA LEU A 18 3.25 6.11 3.84
C LEU A 18 1.89 5.59 3.36
N ALA A 19 1.80 4.31 2.99
CA ALA A 19 0.54 3.71 2.57
C ALA A 19 -0.52 3.74 3.68
N LEU A 20 -0.12 3.45 4.92
CA LEU A 20 -1.00 3.54 6.09
C LEU A 20 -1.46 4.99 6.32
N ASN A 21 -0.53 5.94 6.29
CA ASN A 21 -0.87 7.35 6.47
C ASN A 21 -1.88 7.86 5.43
N ILE A 22 -1.70 7.47 4.15
CA ILE A 22 -2.64 7.83 3.07
C ILE A 22 -4.02 7.21 3.31
N ALA A 23 -4.06 5.93 3.70
CA ALA A 23 -5.31 5.23 4.00
C ALA A 23 -6.03 5.83 5.22
N GLU A 24 -5.31 6.21 6.28
CA GLU A 24 -5.84 6.88 7.48
C GLU A 24 -6.50 8.23 7.16
N HIS A 25 -6.02 8.93 6.14
CA HIS A 25 -6.62 10.18 5.67
C HIS A 25 -7.78 9.98 4.69
N GLY A 26 -8.25 8.74 4.52
CA GLY A 26 -9.48 8.43 3.77
C GLY A 26 -9.29 8.26 2.26
N HIS A 27 -8.05 8.16 1.77
CA HIS A 27 -7.79 7.93 0.36
C HIS A 27 -7.68 6.43 0.03
N ARG A 28 -8.34 6.00 -1.05
CA ARG A 28 -8.18 4.63 -1.55
C ARG A 28 -6.83 4.48 -2.22
N ILE A 29 -5.98 3.61 -1.66
CA ILE A 29 -4.64 3.36 -2.16
C ILE A 29 -4.47 1.91 -2.62
N ALA A 30 -3.85 1.71 -3.78
CA ALA A 30 -3.41 0.41 -4.26
C ALA A 30 -1.90 0.27 -4.00
N VAL A 31 -1.49 -0.86 -3.43
CA VAL A 31 -0.09 -1.16 -3.13
C VAL A 31 0.42 -2.33 -3.96
N PHE A 32 1.69 -2.25 -4.37
CA PHE A 32 2.38 -3.35 -5.01
C PHE A 32 3.81 -3.45 -4.49
N ASN A 33 4.32 -4.67 -4.34
CA ASN A 33 5.73 -4.90 -4.06
C ASN A 33 6.25 -6.07 -4.91
N ARG A 34 7.46 -5.95 -5.45
CA ARG A 34 8.11 -6.98 -6.28
C ARG A 34 8.08 -8.37 -5.62
N THR A 35 8.39 -8.44 -4.34
CA THR A 35 8.32 -9.68 -3.55
C THR A 35 6.91 -9.79 -2.97
N ARG A 36 6.13 -10.75 -3.47
CA ARG A 36 4.72 -10.97 -3.07
C ARG A 36 4.54 -11.11 -1.56
N ALA A 37 5.41 -11.85 -0.88
CA ALA A 37 5.36 -12.06 0.56
C ALA A 37 5.33 -10.75 1.38
N ARG A 38 5.90 -9.64 0.86
CA ARG A 38 5.82 -8.33 1.53
C ARG A 38 4.45 -7.68 1.40
N THR A 39 3.76 -7.89 0.28
CA THR A 39 2.38 -7.44 0.10
C THR A 39 1.45 -8.27 0.97
N ASP A 40 1.63 -9.59 1.00
CA ASP A 40 0.84 -10.49 1.85
C ASP A 40 0.98 -10.08 3.33
N ALA A 41 2.20 -9.93 3.84
CA ALA A 41 2.47 -9.53 5.23
C ALA A 41 2.05 -8.09 5.58
N PHE A 42 1.75 -7.24 4.59
CA PHE A 42 1.27 -5.88 4.82
C PHE A 42 -0.26 -5.80 4.90
N ILE A 43 -0.96 -6.77 4.30
CA ILE A 43 -2.43 -6.83 4.24
C ILE A 43 -3.01 -7.76 5.32
N GLU A 44 -2.20 -8.66 5.88
CA GLU A 44 -2.53 -9.51 7.03
C GLU A 44 -2.73 -8.68 8.31
#